data_AF-A0A7J8T4S8-F1
#
_entry.id   AF-A0A7J8T4S8-F1
#
_cell.length_a   1.000
_cell.length_b   1.000
_cell.length_c   1.000
_cell.angle_alpha   90.00
_cell.angle_beta   90.00
_cell.angle_gamma   90.00
#
_symmetry.space_group_name_H-M   'P 1'
#
loop_
_entity.id
_entity.type
_entity.pdbx_description
1 polymer ?
#
loop_
_entity_poly.entity_id
_entity_poly.type
_entity_poly.pdbx_seq_one_letter_code
_entity_poly.pdbx_strand_id
1 'polypeptide(L)' 'MKELVEVPVERKQKNTSPLPYHGWIGPCAQVSLLYDGFGIGDVSNFDSVKDFAQLMWPEGHPRFW' A
#
# COMPACT_ATOMS: atom_id res chain seq x y z
N MET A 1 -2.48 -0.78 -10.35
CA MET A 1 -3.42 -1.47 -9.41
C MET A 1 -3.18 -2.97 -9.39
N LYS A 2 -3.02 -3.64 -10.54
CA LYS A 2 -2.67 -5.07 -10.59
C LYS A 2 -1.37 -5.39 -9.85
N GLU A 3 -0.39 -4.51 -10.01
CA GLU A 3 0.95 -4.58 -9.42
C GLU A 3 0.89 -4.57 -7.88
N LEU A 4 -0.06 -3.82 -7.30
CA LEU A 4 -0.25 -3.76 -5.85
C LEU A 4 -0.85 -5.05 -5.30
N VAL A 5 -1.73 -5.73 -6.06
CA VAL A 5 -2.31 -7.01 -5.65
C VAL A 5 -1.22 -8.09 -5.56
N GLU A 6 -0.21 -8.03 -6.43
CA GLU A 6 0.90 -8.98 -6.49
C GLU A 6 1.96 -8.76 -5.40
N VAL A 7 1.93 -7.63 -4.68
CA VAL A 7 2.85 -7.40 -3.55
C VAL A 7 2.61 -8.44 -2.45
N PRO A 8 3.67 -9.05 -1.86
CA PRO A 8 3.51 -9.97 -0.74
C PRO A 8 2.74 -9.34 0.43
N VAL A 9 1.84 -10.11 1.06
CA VAL A 9 0.96 -9.62 2.14
C VAL A 9 1.76 -9.06 3.30
N GLU A 10 2.88 -9.68 3.66
CA GLU A 10 3.77 -9.26 4.74
C GLU A 10 4.36 -7.86 4.48
N ARG A 11 4.48 -7.47 3.20
CA ARG A 11 4.95 -6.14 2.80
C ARG A 11 3.80 -5.14 2.74
N LYS A 12 2.64 -5.55 2.23
CA LYS A 12 1.42 -4.72 2.27
C LYS A 12 1.08 -4.30 3.70
N GLN A 13 1.15 -5.23 4.66
CA GLN A 13 0.94 -4.99 6.09
C GLN A 13 1.86 -3.94 6.71
N LYS A 14 3.01 -3.65 6.09
CA LYS A 14 3.92 -2.60 6.57
C LYS A 14 3.45 -1.19 6.18
N ASN A 15 2.51 -1.06 5.24
CA ASN A 15 1.85 0.22 4.98
C ASN A 15 0.87 0.51 6.11
N THR A 16 1.38 1.06 7.21
CA THR A 16 0.59 1.42 8.38
C THR A 16 0.48 2.93 8.48
N SER A 17 -0.61 3.39 9.09
CA SER A 17 -0.82 4.80 9.35
C SER A 17 -1.53 4.97 10.68
N PRO A 18 -1.19 6.04 11.45
CA PRO A 18 -1.93 6.39 12.64
C PRO A 18 -3.35 6.89 12.31
N LEU A 19 -3.60 7.29 11.05
CA LEU A 19 -4.91 7.73 10.59
C LEU A 19 -5.76 6.50 10.21
N PRO A 20 -7.03 6.42 10.66
CA PRO A 20 -7.93 5.36 10.25
C PRO A 20 -8.02 5.26 8.73
N TYR A 21 -7.99 4.03 8.22
CA TYR A 21 -8.11 3.72 6.78
C TYR A 21 -6.98 4.25 5.86
N HIS A 22 -5.91 4.84 6.40
CA HIS A 22 -4.83 5.42 5.62
C HIS A 22 -3.58 4.53 5.53
N GLY A 23 -3.78 3.21 5.55
CA GLY A 23 -2.74 2.20 5.37
C GLY A 23 -3.27 1.04 4.53
N TRP A 24 -2.66 -0.14 4.64
CA TRP A 24 -3.20 -1.35 4.04
C TRP A 24 -4.43 -1.84 4.81
N ILE A 25 -5.52 -2.06 4.07
CA ILE A 25 -6.76 -2.63 4.56
C ILE A 25 -6.94 -3.95 3.84
N GLY A 26 -6.55 -5.02 4.51
CA GLY A 26 -6.70 -6.37 3.98
C GLY A 26 -8.10 -6.96 4.20
N PRO A 27 -8.32 -8.18 3.68
CA PRO A 27 -9.54 -8.93 3.94
C PRO A 27 -9.79 -9.10 5.43
N CYS A 28 -10.88 -8.53 5.94
CA CYS A 28 -11.30 -8.72 7.32
C CYS A 28 -12.82 -8.72 7.43
N ALA A 29 -13.34 -9.44 8.43
CA ALA A 29 -14.80 -9.56 8.63
C ALA A 29 -15.49 -8.21 8.90
N GLN A 30 -14.74 -7.20 9.38
CA GLN A 30 -15.26 -5.88 9.73
C GLN A 30 -15.42 -4.96 8.51
N VAL A 31 -14.71 -5.23 7.40
CA VAL A 31 -14.74 -4.40 6.19
C VAL A 31 -15.30 -5.22 5.02
N SER A 32 -14.60 -6.29 4.63
CA SER A 32 -15.03 -7.28 3.64
C SER A 32 -13.94 -8.35 3.50
N LEU A 33 -14.33 -9.61 3.28
CA LEU A 33 -13.40 -10.70 2.97
C LEU A 33 -12.85 -10.65 1.53
N LEU A 34 -13.38 -9.77 0.69
CA LEU A 34 -13.01 -9.64 -0.72
C LEU A 34 -12.29 -8.32 -1.03
N TYR A 35 -12.10 -7.48 -0.02
CA TYR A 35 -11.52 -6.15 -0.19
C TYR A 35 -10.04 -6.14 0.17
N ASP A 36 -9.24 -5.55 -0.71
CA ASP A 36 -7.83 -5.24 -0.50
C ASP A 36 -7.64 -3.77 -0.92
N GLY A 37 -7.23 -2.92 0.01
CA GLY A 37 -7.15 -1.47 -0.18
C GLY A 37 -5.87 -0.87 0.38
N PHE A 38 -5.46 0.25 -0.19
CA PHE A 38 -4.31 1.02 0.26
C PHE A 38 -4.70 2.48 0.41
N GLY A 39 -4.44 3.04 1.58
CA GLY A 39 -4.37 4.47 1.80
C GLY A 39 -2.93 4.95 1.77
N ILE A 40 -2.72 6.14 1.20
CA ILE A 40 -1.46 6.87 1.27
C ILE A 40 -1.83 8.27 1.81
N GLY A 41 -1.20 8.67 2.91
CA GLY A 41 -1.35 10.03 3.43
C GLY A 41 -0.51 11.02 2.63
N ASP A 42 -0.95 12.29 2.59
CA ASP A 42 -0.20 13.39 1.98
C ASP A 42 0.29 13.11 0.55
N VAL A 43 -0.61 12.62 -0.31
CA VAL A 43 -0.27 12.21 -1.70
C VAL A 43 0.29 13.33 -2.58
N SER A 44 0.13 14.59 -2.17
CA SER A 44 0.74 15.75 -2.84
C SER A 44 2.23 15.90 -2.54
N ASN A 45 2.71 15.24 -1.47
CA ASN A 45 4.11 15.22 -1.08
C ASN A 45 4.84 14.08 -1.81
N PHE A 46 5.89 14.46 -2.54
CA PHE A 46 6.72 13.52 -3.30
C PHE A 46 7.35 12.44 -2.41
N ASP A 47 7.82 12.81 -1.21
CA ASP A 47 8.48 11.88 -0.32
C ASP A 47 7.49 10.82 0.20
N SER A 48 6.24 11.20 0.49
CA SER A 48 5.21 10.24 0.91
C SER A 48 4.88 9.21 -0.18
N VAL A 49 4.82 9.63 -1.44
CA VAL A 49 4.61 8.72 -2.57
C VAL A 49 5.83 7.85 -2.82
N LYS A 50 7.03 8.42 -2.70
CA LYS A 50 8.30 7.71 -2.86
C LYS A 50 8.49 6.64 -1.80
N ASP A 51 8.25 6.96 -0.53
CA ASP A 51 8.36 6.03 0.59
C ASP A 51 7.40 4.86 0.42
N PHE A 52 6.16 5.13 0.01
CA PHE A 52 5.20 4.09 -0.34
C PHE A 52 5.71 3.20 -1.49
N ALA A 53 6.21 3.79 -2.57
CA ALA A 53 6.72 3.04 -3.70
C ALA A 53 7.94 2.17 -3.34
N GLN A 54 8.88 2.72 -2.56
CA GLN A 54 10.05 1.98 -2.06
C GLN A 54 9.64 0.86 -1.09
N LEU A 55 8.60 1.07 -0.29
CA LEU A 55 8.07 0.03 0.59
C LEU A 55 7.51 -1.14 -0.21
N MET A 56 6.74 -0.88 -1.28
CA MET A 56 6.10 -1.91 -2.10
C MET A 56 7.11 -2.62 -3.02
N TRP A 57 8.05 -1.85 -3.57
CA TRP A 57 9.06 -2.30 -4.51
C TRP A 57 10.45 -1.74 -4.13
N PRO A 58 11.16 -2.38 -3.21
CA PRO A 58 12.48 -1.92 -2.74
C PRO A 58 13.54 -1.97 -3.83
N GLU A 59 13.51 -3.03 -4.64
CA GLU A 59 14.30 -3.13 -5.87
C GLU A 59 13.57 -2.48 -7.05
N GLY A 60 12.64 -1.57 -6.79
CA GLY A 60 11.71 -0.93 -7.72
C GLY A 60 10.98 -1.86 -8.68
N HIS A 61 10.36 -1.28 -9.71
CA HIS A 61 9.36 -1.98 -10.50
C HIS A 61 9.53 -1.67 -11.98
N PRO A 62 9.63 -2.68 -12.87
CA PRO A 62 9.97 -2.49 -14.28
C PRO A 62 9.04 -1.56 -15.08
N ARG A 63 7.80 -1.35 -14.60
CA ARG A 63 6.82 -0.46 -15.27
C ARG A 63 6.92 1.01 -14.85
N PHE A 64 7.64 1.30 -13.77
CA PHE A 64 7.71 2.64 -13.16
C PHE A 64 9.13 3.22 -13.21
N TRP A 65 10.02 2.59 -13.96
CA TRP A 65 11.42 2.95 -14.16
C TRP A 65 11.68 3.36 -15.60
#